data_AF-A0A7Z9LAF9-F1
#
_entry.id   AF-A0A7Z9LAF9-F1
#
_cell.length_a   1.000
_cell.length_b   1.000
_cell.length_c   1.000
_cell.angle_alpha   90.00
_cell.angle_beta   90.00
_cell.angle_gamma   90.00
#
_symmetry.space_group_name_H-M   'P 1'
#
loop_
_entity.id
_entity.type
_entity.pdbx_description
1 polymer ?
#
loop_
_entity_poly.entity_id
_entity_poly.type
_entity_poly.pdbx_seq_one_letter_code
_entity_poly.pdbx_strand_id
1 'polypeptide(L)'
;VVLWCTEFGRMPTFQKGASGRDHNPAGFTSWLAGAGVKSPFSYGATDDFGYRAVEQVATVYDLHATVLHLLGLDHERLRYYHNGIERRLTDVHGKVLTPILSAG
;
A
#
# COMPACT_ATOMS: atom_id res chain seq x y z
N VAL A 1 -7.79 11.30 -6.08
CA VAL A 1 -6.41 10.80 -5.93
C VAL A 1 -6.09 9.90 -7.10
N VAL A 2 -4.88 9.98 -7.67
CA VAL A 2 -4.37 8.97 -8.61
C VAL A 2 -3.51 8.01 -7.79
N LEU A 3 -3.81 6.72 -7.87
CA LEU A 3 -2.98 5.64 -7.33
C LEU A 3 -2.48 4.79 -8.51
N TRP A 4 -1.19 4.54 -8.56
CA TRP A 4 -0.60 3.56 -9.45
C TRP A 4 0.17 2.54 -8.62
N CYS A 5 -0.23 1.29 -8.78
CA CYS A 5 0.10 0.23 -7.86
C CYS A 5 0.22 -1.10 -8.61
N THR A 6 0.95 -2.04 -8.03
CA THR A 6 0.98 -3.44 -8.42
C THR A 6 0.27 -4.27 -7.36
N GLU A 7 -0.25 -5.44 -7.73
CA GLU A 7 -0.87 -6.36 -6.75
C GLU A 7 0.15 -6.92 -5.73
N PHE A 8 1.40 -7.10 -6.16
CA PHE A 8 2.50 -7.65 -5.38
C PHE A 8 3.85 -7.16 -5.94
N GLY A 9 4.93 -7.39 -5.20
CA GLY A 9 6.27 -7.09 -5.65
C GLY A 9 6.84 -8.13 -6.60
N ARG A 10 8.02 -7.85 -7.13
CA ARG A 10 8.82 -8.86 -7.86
C ARG A 10 10.13 -9.10 -7.13
N MET A 11 10.49 -10.38 -6.98
CA MET A 11 11.72 -10.77 -6.30
C MET A 11 12.93 -10.10 -6.98
N PRO A 12 13.98 -9.70 -6.25
CA PRO A 12 15.24 -9.27 -6.86
C PRO A 12 16.02 -10.45 -7.48
N THR A 13 15.53 -11.68 -7.29
CA THR A 13 16.10 -12.92 -7.79
C THR A 13 15.15 -13.63 -8.76
N PHE A 14 15.66 -14.68 -9.41
CA PHE A 14 14.88 -15.62 -10.21
C PHE A 14 15.35 -17.05 -9.90
N GLN A 15 14.46 -18.03 -10.05
CA GLN A 15 14.84 -19.42 -9.92
C GLN A 15 15.72 -19.85 -11.10
N LYS A 16 16.76 -20.66 -10.83
CA LYS A 16 17.64 -21.16 -11.88
C LYS A 16 16.83 -21.93 -12.93
N GLY A 17 16.91 -21.50 -14.19
CA GLY A 17 16.17 -22.08 -15.30
C GLY A 17 14.77 -21.49 -15.53
N ALA A 18 14.33 -20.52 -14.72
CA ALA A 18 13.07 -19.83 -14.92
C ALA A 18 13.19 -18.68 -15.93
N SER A 19 12.09 -18.39 -16.63
CA SER A 19 11.94 -17.21 -17.48
C SER A 19 11.29 -16.08 -16.69
N GLY A 20 12.10 -15.38 -15.89
CA GLY A 20 11.68 -14.21 -15.12
C GLY A 20 11.73 -14.40 -13.60
N ARG A 21 11.36 -13.34 -12.89
CA ARG A 21 11.40 -13.25 -11.41
C ARG A 21 10.12 -13.87 -10.81
N ASP A 22 10.12 -14.17 -9.51
CA ASP A 22 8.94 -14.65 -8.77
C ASP A 22 8.16 -13.51 -8.12
N HIS A 23 6.92 -13.77 -7.65
CA HIS A 23 6.18 -12.81 -6.82
C HIS A 23 6.92 -12.56 -5.50
N ASN A 24 6.94 -11.31 -5.07
CA ASN A 24 7.54 -10.90 -3.82
C ASN A 24 6.47 -10.34 -2.88
N PRO A 25 6.04 -11.11 -1.87
CA PRO A 25 5.09 -10.62 -0.88
C PRO A 25 5.74 -9.68 0.15
N ALA A 26 7.08 -9.60 0.19
CA ALA A 26 7.80 -8.90 1.25
C ALA A 26 8.04 -7.40 0.97
N GLY A 27 7.80 -6.92 -0.25
CA GLY A 27 7.91 -5.50 -0.57
C GLY A 27 7.55 -5.17 -2.02
N PHE A 28 6.87 -4.05 -2.21
CA PHE A 28 6.61 -3.45 -3.52
C PHE A 28 6.44 -1.93 -3.38
N THR A 29 6.51 -1.24 -4.52
CA THR A 29 6.39 0.22 -4.58
C THR A 29 5.07 0.62 -5.23
N SER A 30 4.42 1.64 -4.69
CA SER A 30 3.26 2.31 -5.30
C SER A 30 3.52 3.82 -5.32
N TRP A 31 2.86 4.55 -6.20
CA TRP A 31 2.88 6.00 -6.20
C TRP A 31 1.47 6.59 -6.16
N LEU A 32 1.34 7.73 -5.47
CA LEU A 32 0.10 8.50 -5.38
C LEU A 32 0.34 9.92 -5.89
N ALA A 33 -0.68 10.54 -6.48
CA ALA A 33 -0.66 11.95 -6.83
C ALA A 33 -2.02 12.65 -6.61
N GLY A 34 -1.94 13.96 -6.32
CA GLY A 34 -3.08 14.84 -6.11
C GLY A 34 -3.79 14.61 -4.77
N ALA A 35 -4.98 15.22 -4.62
CA ALA A 35 -5.88 15.05 -3.48
C ALA A 35 -5.26 15.31 -2.08
N GLY A 36 -4.23 16.16 -1.98
CA GLY A 36 -3.58 16.47 -0.70
C GLY A 36 -2.49 15.47 -0.29
N VAL A 37 -1.88 14.76 -1.23
CA VAL A 37 -0.64 14.00 -1.00
C VAL A 37 0.57 14.94 -1.10
N LYS A 38 1.54 14.83 -0.20
CA LYS A 38 2.81 15.59 -0.25
C LYS A 38 3.58 15.31 -1.53
N SER A 39 4.20 16.35 -2.09
CA SER A 39 5.07 16.24 -3.26
C SER A 39 6.13 17.36 -3.28
N PRO A 40 7.42 17.07 -3.59
CA PRO A 40 7.99 15.74 -3.75
C PRO A 40 8.15 15.02 -2.40
N PHE A 41 7.85 13.71 -2.34
CA PHE A 41 7.94 12.94 -1.10
C PHE A 41 8.10 11.43 -1.37
N SER A 42 8.81 10.73 -0.48
CA SER A 42 8.92 9.27 -0.45
C SER A 42 8.69 8.77 0.96
N TYR A 43 8.03 7.63 1.10
CA TYR A 43 7.68 7.03 2.39
C TYR A 43 8.13 5.58 2.41
N GLY A 44 9.07 5.28 3.32
CA GLY A 44 9.68 3.96 3.45
C GLY A 44 10.67 3.58 2.36
N ALA A 45 11.30 2.42 2.58
CA ALA A 45 12.32 1.85 1.70
C ALA A 45 12.42 0.33 1.88
N THR A 46 12.93 -0.34 0.85
CA THR A 46 13.36 -1.74 0.93
C THR A 46 14.80 -1.85 1.45
N ASP A 47 15.23 -3.07 1.81
CA ASP A 47 16.66 -3.33 1.99
C ASP A 47 17.46 -3.05 0.71
N ASP A 48 18.78 -2.95 0.85
CA ASP A 48 19.70 -2.62 -0.26
C ASP A 48 19.63 -3.62 -1.42
N PHE A 49 19.15 -4.84 -1.16
CA PHE A 49 18.97 -5.87 -2.19
C PHE A 49 17.63 -5.75 -2.92
N GLY A 50 16.67 -5.00 -2.38
CA GLY A 50 15.31 -4.87 -2.93
C GLY A 50 14.40 -6.06 -2.59
N TYR A 51 14.71 -6.82 -1.53
CA TYR A 51 13.97 -8.02 -1.17
C TYR A 51 12.75 -7.75 -0.28
N ARG A 52 12.87 -6.87 0.72
CA ARG A 52 11.76 -6.59 1.65
C ARG A 52 11.74 -5.15 2.10
N ALA A 53 10.58 -4.64 2.47
CA ALA A 53 10.45 -3.35 3.14
C ALA A 53 11.12 -3.38 4.53
N VAL A 54 11.92 -2.37 4.85
CA VAL A 54 12.66 -2.27 6.13
C VAL A 54 12.52 -0.92 6.82
N GLU A 55 12.24 0.15 6.08
CA GLU A 55 12.01 1.48 6.62
C GLU A 55 10.54 1.89 6.47
N GLN A 56 9.95 2.47 7.53
CA GLN A 56 8.57 2.98 7.56
C GLN A 56 7.57 2.00 6.91
N VAL A 57 7.70 0.71 7.25
CA VAL A 57 6.97 -0.39 6.62
C VAL A 57 5.47 -0.16 6.71
N ALA A 58 4.81 -0.12 5.55
CA ALA A 58 3.36 0.00 5.41
C ALA A 58 2.80 -1.27 4.76
N THR A 59 1.55 -1.57 5.10
CA THR A 59 0.80 -2.68 4.52
C THR A 59 -0.12 -2.20 3.40
N VAL A 60 -0.64 -3.15 2.61
CA VAL A 60 -1.69 -2.85 1.62
C VAL A 60 -2.96 -2.29 2.28
N TYR A 61 -3.21 -2.64 3.55
CA TYR A 61 -4.32 -2.10 4.32
C TYR A 61 -4.11 -0.63 4.67
N ASP A 62 -2.89 -0.22 5.02
CA ASP A 62 -2.54 1.18 5.29
C ASP A 62 -2.65 2.04 4.01
N LEU A 63 -2.21 1.49 2.87
CA LEU A 63 -2.35 2.14 1.57
C LEU A 63 -3.84 2.40 1.25
N HIS A 64 -4.69 1.39 1.37
CA HIS A 64 -6.12 1.54 1.11
C HIS A 64 -6.83 2.43 2.13
N ALA A 65 -6.48 2.33 3.43
CA ALA A 65 -7.00 3.24 4.46
C ALA A 65 -6.69 4.71 4.10
N THR A 66 -5.47 4.97 3.63
CA THR A 66 -5.03 6.32 3.25
C THR A 66 -5.73 6.81 1.98
N VAL A 67 -5.92 5.95 0.98
CA VAL A 67 -6.68 6.29 -0.23
C VAL A 67 -8.13 6.62 0.10
N LEU A 68 -8.79 5.83 0.95
CA LEU A 68 -10.15 6.10 1.39
C LEU A 68 -10.24 7.43 2.16
N HIS A 69 -9.27 7.70 3.04
CA HIS A 69 -9.17 8.99 3.72
C HIS A 69 -9.04 10.17 2.75
N LEU A 70 -8.19 10.06 1.73
CA LEU A 70 -8.03 11.08 0.67
C LEU A 70 -9.30 11.27 -0.18
N LEU A 71 -10.22 10.31 -0.16
CA LEU A 71 -11.56 10.41 -0.78
C LEU A 71 -12.63 10.93 0.19
N GLY A 72 -12.27 11.29 1.42
CA GLY A 72 -13.21 11.76 2.45
C GLY A 72 -14.00 10.64 3.14
N LEU A 73 -13.53 9.39 3.04
CA LEU A 73 -14.18 8.21 3.60
C LEU A 73 -13.41 7.69 4.82
N ASP A 74 -14.15 7.31 5.86
CA ASP A 74 -13.62 6.60 7.01
C ASP A 74 -13.61 5.09 6.69
N HIS A 75 -12.41 4.52 6.59
CA HIS A 75 -12.23 3.12 6.19
C HIS A 75 -12.78 2.12 7.22
N GLU A 76 -12.89 2.51 8.50
CA GLU A 76 -13.46 1.63 9.53
C GLU A 76 -14.99 1.60 9.47
N ARG A 77 -15.60 2.68 8.95
CA ARG A 77 -17.05 2.82 8.81
C ARG A 77 -17.57 2.39 7.44
N LEU A 78 -16.74 2.45 6.40
CA LEU A 78 -17.08 1.97 5.07
C LEU A 78 -17.07 0.44 5.05
N ARG A 79 -18.26 -0.13 5.25
CA ARG A 79 -18.47 -1.57 5.38
C ARG A 79 -19.56 -2.08 4.46
N TYR A 80 -19.45 -3.35 4.09
CA TYR A 80 -20.42 -4.07 3.28
C TYR A 80 -20.74 -5.41 3.93
N TYR A 81 -22.00 -5.62 4.29
CA TYR A 81 -22.45 -6.87 4.86
C TYR A 81 -22.52 -7.97 3.80
N HIS A 82 -21.76 -9.04 3.98
CA HIS A 82 -21.73 -10.18 3.06
C HIS A 82 -21.43 -11.49 3.78
N ASN A 83 -22.26 -12.52 3.56
CA ASN A 83 -22.12 -13.85 4.16
C ASN A 83 -21.95 -13.82 5.70
N GLY A 84 -22.78 -13.04 6.39
CA GLY A 84 -22.81 -13.04 7.85
C GLY A 84 -21.80 -12.12 8.53
N ILE A 85 -20.97 -11.39 7.77
CA ILE A 85 -19.94 -10.52 8.31
C ILE A 85 -19.92 -9.15 7.64
N GLU A 86 -19.71 -8.11 8.45
CA GLU A 86 -19.41 -6.76 7.98
C GLU A 86 -17.97 -6.73 7.43
N ARG A 87 -17.83 -6.64 6.10
CA ARG A 87 -16.52 -6.61 5.44
C ARG A 87 -16.06 -5.17 5.24
N ARG A 88 -14.77 -4.95 5.39
CA ARG A 88 -14.09 -3.69 5.05
C ARG A 88 -13.00 -3.97 4.03
N LEU A 89 -12.67 -2.98 3.19
CA LEU A 89 -11.54 -3.10 2.26
C LEU A 89 -10.21 -3.34 3.00
N THR A 90 -10.09 -2.80 4.21
CA THR A 90 -8.91 -2.96 5.06
C THR A 90 -9.02 -4.12 6.06
N ASP A 91 -10.04 -4.97 5.93
CA ASP A 91 -10.37 -6.06 6.85
C ASP A 91 -10.40 -5.59 8.33
N VAL A 92 -9.61 -6.19 9.22
CA VAL A 92 -9.44 -5.78 10.63
C VAL A 92 -8.21 -4.88 10.86
N HIS A 93 -7.62 -4.38 9.78
CA HIS A 93 -6.35 -3.67 9.77
C HIS A 93 -6.45 -2.28 9.13
N GLY A 94 -5.28 -1.67 8.92
CA GLY A 94 -5.10 -0.39 8.25
C GLY A 94 -5.04 0.78 9.23
N LYS A 95 -4.07 1.66 9.02
CA LYS A 95 -4.02 3.00 9.58
C LYS A 95 -3.75 4.00 8.47
N VAL A 96 -4.33 5.19 8.58
CA VAL A 96 -4.02 6.29 7.66
C VAL A 96 -2.55 6.69 7.83
N LEU A 97 -1.80 6.71 6.72
CA LEU A 97 -0.40 7.13 6.68
C LEU A 97 -0.32 8.66 6.71
N THR A 98 -0.55 9.25 7.88
CA THR A 98 -0.52 10.70 8.06
C THR A 98 0.76 11.39 7.58
N PRO A 99 1.98 10.78 7.62
CA PRO A 99 3.17 11.45 7.11
C PRO A 99 3.13 11.75 5.62
N ILE A 100 2.33 11.02 4.81
CA ILE A 100 2.25 11.23 3.36
C ILE A 100 1.27 12.36 2.96
N LEU A 101 0.42 12.80 3.88
CA LEU A 101 -0.60 13.83 3.64
C LEU A 101 0.03 15.22 3.73
N SER A 102 -0.32 16.14 2.82
CA SER A 102 0.07 17.54 2.91
C SER A 102 -0.61 18.20 4.10
N ALA A 103 0.06 19.18 4.72
CA ALA A 103 -0.67 20.09 5.60
C ALA A 103 -1.71 20.82 4.74
N GLY A 104 -2.99 20.65 5.10
CA GLY A 104 -4.08 21.46 4.56
C GLY A 104 -4.08 22.85 5.16
#